data_AF-A0A6P0IX23-F1
#
_entry.id   AF-A0A6P0IX23-F1
#
_cell.length_a   1.000
_cell.length_b   1.000
_cell.length_c   1.000
_cell.angle_alpha   90.00
_cell.angle_beta   90.00
_cell.angle_gamma   90.00
#
_symmetry.space_group_name_H-M   'P 1'
#
loop_
_entity.id
_entity.type
_entity.pdbx_description
1 polymer ?
#
loop_
_entity_poly.entity_id
_entity_poly.type
_entity_poly.pdbx_seq_one_letter_code
_entity_poly.pdbx_strand_id
1 'polypeptide(L)'
;MVQTDLSEVKDVLQWFEEFTSDPLPQEFWQQCQIALVEGFTNVVRHAHRHLPKTTVIELELKLFTDGLEMRLWDYGHPFDFQSKLESLYQE
;
A
#
# COMPACT_ATOMS: atom_id res chain seq x y z
N MET A 1 6.54 -9.64 -3.69
CA MET A 1 5.23 -10.29 -3.59
C MET A 1 4.99 -10.64 -2.14
N VAL A 2 3.81 -10.33 -1.62
CA VAL A 2 3.44 -10.54 -0.22
C VAL A 2 1.99 -11.01 -0.14
N GLN A 3 1.63 -11.75 0.90
CA GLN A 3 0.26 -12.24 1.07
C GLN A 3 -0.69 -11.11 1.52
N THR A 4 -1.99 -11.27 1.24
CA THR A 4 -3.02 -10.32 1.65
C THR A 4 -3.38 -10.45 3.14
N ASP A 5 -2.40 -10.29 4.02
CA ASP A 5 -2.58 -10.34 5.47
C ASP A 5 -1.96 -9.11 6.14
N LEU A 6 -2.66 -8.55 7.12
CA LEU A 6 -2.18 -7.39 7.88
C LEU A 6 -0.97 -7.73 8.76
N SER A 7 -0.72 -9.01 9.05
CA SER A 7 0.51 -9.45 9.72
C SER A 7 1.76 -9.16 8.90
N GLU A 8 1.65 -9.11 7.57
CA GLU A 8 2.78 -8.94 6.66
C GLU A 8 3.28 -7.49 6.57
N VAL A 9 2.60 -6.54 7.22
CA VAL A 9 3.02 -5.12 7.25
C VAL A 9 4.48 -4.97 7.68
N LYS A 10 4.92 -5.79 8.64
CA LYS A 10 6.31 -5.80 9.11
C LYS A 10 7.28 -6.19 7.99
N ASP A 11 6.94 -7.22 7.22
CA ASP A 11 7.78 -7.74 6.15
C ASP A 11 7.81 -6.77 4.96
N VAL A 12 6.70 -6.09 4.68
CA VAL A 12 6.62 -5.01 3.69
C VAL A 12 7.53 -3.83 4.09
N LEU A 13 7.50 -3.41 5.35
CA LEU A 13 8.36 -2.33 5.84
C LEU A 13 9.84 -2.72 5.86
N GLN A 14 10.17 -3.95 6.26
CA GLN A 14 11.53 -4.45 6.22
C GLN A 14 12.07 -4.48 4.77
N TRP A 15 11.26 -4.98 3.84
CA TRP A 15 11.62 -4.97 2.42
C TRP A 15 11.84 -3.55 1.87
N PHE A 16 11.02 -2.58 2.32
CA PHE A 16 11.21 -1.18 1.96
C PHE A 16 12.53 -0.62 2.50
N GLU A 17 12.89 -0.93 3.75
CA GLU A 17 14.16 -0.51 4.38
C GLU A 17 15.40 -1.04 3.64
N GLU A 18 15.29 -2.18 2.98
CA GLU A 18 16.36 -2.80 2.20
C GLU A 18 16.52 -2.19 0.78
N PHE A 19 15.61 -1.29 0.36
CA PHE A 19 15.50 -0.83 -1.02
C PHE A 19 16.68 0.01 -1.52
N THR A 20 17.25 0.88 -0.69
CA THR A 20 18.37 1.75 -1.09
C THR A 20 19.42 1.86 0.00
N SER A 21 20.68 1.91 -0.41
CA SER A 21 21.82 2.20 0.47
C SER A 21 22.13 3.69 0.59
N ASP A 22 21.53 4.51 -0.29
CA ASP A 22 21.75 5.96 -0.29
C ASP A 22 20.91 6.63 0.80
N PRO A 23 21.50 7.55 1.58
CA PRO A 23 20.77 8.27 2.61
C PRO A 23 19.77 9.25 1.98
N LEU A 24 18.51 8.85 1.95
CA LEU A 24 17.39 9.76 1.71
C LEU A 24 17.10 10.59 2.98
N PRO A 25 16.52 11.79 2.87
CA PRO A 25 16.09 12.55 4.03
C PRO A 25 15.17 11.70 4.92
N GLN A 26 15.46 11.65 6.22
CA GLN A 26 14.74 10.79 7.16
C GLN A 26 13.22 11.05 7.16
N GLU A 27 12.81 12.32 7.11
CA GLU A 27 11.40 12.69 7.07
C GLU A 27 10.72 12.16 5.82
N PHE A 28 11.36 12.29 4.65
CA PHE A 28 10.85 11.73 3.40
C PHE A 28 10.66 10.22 3.50
N TRP A 29 11.66 9.52 4.06
CA TRP A 29 11.60 8.08 4.26
C TRP A 29 10.44 7.65 5.17
N GLN A 30 10.23 8.35 6.28
CA GLN A 30 9.11 8.10 7.20
C GLN A 30 7.75 8.33 6.53
N GLN A 31 7.61 9.37 5.71
CA GLN A 31 6.38 9.61 4.96
C GLN A 31 6.11 8.50 3.94
N CYS A 32 7.15 7.98 3.27
CA CYS A 32 7.02 6.84 2.38
C CYS A 32 6.59 5.57 3.13
N GLN A 33 7.12 5.30 4.32
CA GLN A 33 6.68 4.18 5.16
C GLN A 33 5.19 4.30 5.50
N ILE A 34 4.71 5.48 5.89
CA ILE A 34 3.29 5.71 6.18
C ILE A 34 2.45 5.44 4.92
N ALA A 35 2.83 6.03 3.78
CA ALA A 35 2.10 5.86 2.53
C ALA A 35 2.07 4.40 2.06
N LEU A 36 3.16 3.66 2.25
CA LEU A 36 3.26 2.24 1.92
C LEU A 36 2.35 1.39 2.82
N VAL A 37 2.33 1.64 4.13
CA VAL A 37 1.45 0.94 5.07
C VAL A 37 -0.02 1.24 4.77
N GLU A 38 -0.38 2.49 4.53
CA GLU A 38 -1.75 2.87 4.19
C GLU A 38 -2.19 2.23 2.87
N GLY A 39 -1.35 2.30 1.83
CA GLY A 39 -1.62 1.62 0.56
C GLY A 39 -1.81 0.12 0.73
N PHE A 40 -0.90 -0.55 1.44
CA PHE A 40 -0.97 -1.98 1.68
C PHE A 40 -2.23 -2.38 2.47
N THR A 41 -2.52 -1.67 3.56
CA THR A 41 -3.71 -1.95 4.36
C THR A 41 -4.99 -1.67 3.57
N ASN A 42 -4.97 -0.70 2.65
CA ASN A 42 -6.09 -0.43 1.76
C ASN A 42 -6.37 -1.63 0.85
N VAL A 43 -5.33 -2.19 0.24
CA VAL A 43 -5.44 -3.42 -0.56
C VAL A 43 -6.02 -4.56 0.27
N VAL A 44 -5.44 -4.84 1.44
CA VAL A 44 -5.86 -5.98 2.28
C VAL A 44 -7.29 -5.83 2.81
N ARG A 45 -7.66 -4.65 3.31
CA ARG A 45 -8.94 -4.43 4.01
C ARG A 45 -10.11 -4.14 3.07
N HIS A 46 -9.82 -3.56 1.90
CA HIS A 46 -10.85 -3.09 0.99
C HIS A 46 -10.86 -3.92 -0.30
N ALA A 47 -9.81 -3.88 -1.12
CA ALA A 47 -9.80 -4.59 -2.40
C ALA A 47 -9.91 -6.11 -2.20
N HIS A 48 -9.09 -6.68 -1.31
CA HIS A 48 -8.97 -8.11 -1.08
C HIS A 48 -9.87 -8.63 0.04
N ARG A 49 -10.81 -7.82 0.56
CA ARG A 49 -11.65 -8.13 1.74
C ARG A 49 -12.28 -9.54 1.72
N HIS A 50 -12.68 -10.01 0.54
CA HIS A 50 -13.38 -11.28 0.35
C HIS A 50 -12.53 -12.34 -0.35
N LEU A 51 -11.24 -12.08 -0.54
CA LEU A 51 -10.29 -12.99 -1.18
C LEU A 51 -9.55 -13.83 -0.12
N PRO A 52 -9.05 -15.02 -0.48
CA PRO A 52 -8.23 -15.82 0.44
C PRO A 52 -6.95 -15.08 0.83
N LYS A 53 -6.45 -15.31 2.06
CA LYS A 53 -5.16 -14.76 2.52
C LYS A 53 -3.97 -15.16 1.64
N THR A 54 -4.07 -16.27 0.92
CA THR A 54 -3.07 -16.71 -0.06
C THR A 54 -3.02 -15.83 -1.33
N THR A 55 -3.96 -14.89 -1.49
CA THR A 55 -3.93 -13.90 -2.57
C THR A 55 -2.71 -13.03 -2.41
N VAL A 56 -1.99 -12.82 -3.51
CA VAL A 56 -0.70 -12.12 -3.51
C VAL A 56 -0.93 -10.66 -3.91
N ILE A 57 -0.18 -9.77 -3.26
CA ILE A 57 -0.04 -8.36 -3.63
C ILE A 57 1.34 -8.20 -4.25
N GLU A 58 1.38 -7.63 -5.45
CA GLU A 58 2.63 -7.26 -6.10
C GLU A 58 3.03 -5.87 -5.65
N LEU A 59 4.30 -5.74 -5.23
CA LEU A 59 4.88 -4.49 -4.76
C LEU A 59 6.06 -4.16 -5.66
N GLU A 60 6.13 -2.91 -6.12
CA GLU A 60 7.26 -2.37 -6.88
C GLU A 60 7.68 -1.03 -6.29
N LEU A 61 9.00 -0.84 -6.17
CA LEU A 61 9.64 0.40 -5.76
C LEU A 61 10.61 0.84 -6.83
N LYS A 62 10.59 2.12 -7.16
CA LYS A 62 11.52 2.69 -8.14
C LYS A 62 11.95 4.09 -7.73
N LEU A 63 13.26 4.28 -7.63
CA LEU A 63 13.86 5.57 -7.35
C LEU A 63 14.21 6.27 -8.67
N PHE A 64 13.78 7.52 -8.78
CA PHE A 64 14.09 8.41 -9.88
C PHE A 64 14.89 9.60 -9.36
N THR A 65 15.35 10.44 -10.28
CA THR A 65 16.09 11.67 -9.95
C THR A 65 15.28 12.67 -9.13
N ASP A 66 13.95 12.63 -9.26
CA ASP A 66 12.99 13.60 -8.72
C ASP A 66 11.99 12.99 -7.73
N GLY A 67 12.08 11.69 -7.45
CA GLY A 67 11.18 11.07 -6.48
C GLY A 67 11.28 9.56 -6.36
N LEU A 68 10.45 9.02 -5.47
CA LEU A 68 10.26 7.59 -5.25
C LEU A 68 8.85 7.21 -5.70
N GLU A 69 8.76 6.20 -6.55
CA GLU A 69 7.49 5.61 -6.97
C GLU A 69 7.28 4.29 -6.24
N MET A 70 6.08 4.12 -5.68
CA MET A 70 5.64 2.92 -5.00
C MET A 70 4.35 2.43 -5.65
N ARG A 71 4.32 1.16 -6.04
CA ARG A 71 3.21 0.55 -6.77
C ARG A 71 2.77 -0.71 -6.05
N LEU A 72 1.47 -0.81 -5.81
CA LEU A 72 0.84 -1.92 -5.11
C LEU A 72 -0.32 -2.40 -5.98
N TRP A 73 -0.19 -3.57 -6.61
CA TRP A 73 -1.23 -4.09 -7.48
C TRP A 73 -2.20 -4.96 -6.72
N ASP A 74 -3.48 -4.61 -6.83
CA ASP A 74 -4.61 -5.31 -6.25
C ASP A 74 -5.66 -5.66 -7.29
N TYR A 75 -6.58 -6.53 -6.89
CA TYR A 75 -7.80 -6.80 -7.63
C TYR A 75 -8.94 -7.12 -6.67
N GLY A 76 -10.17 -6.81 -7.07
CA GLY A 76 -11.32 -7.07 -6.22
C GLY A 76 -12.53 -6.29 -6.65
N HIS A 77 -13.47 -6.13 -5.72
CA HIS A 77 -14.62 -5.28 -5.96
C HIS A 77 -14.19 -3.81 -5.98
N PRO A 78 -14.57 -3.05 -7.02
CA PRO A 78 -14.22 -1.64 -7.10
C PRO A 78 -14.90 -0.86 -5.96
N PHE A 79 -14.22 0.18 -5.51
CA PHE A 79 -14.80 1.13 -4.56
C PHE A 79 -15.72 2.10 -5.30
N ASP A 80 -17.01 2.08 -4.96
CA ASP A 80 -17.97 3.07 -5.47
C ASP A 80 -17.84 4.38 -4.69
N PHE A 81 -16.99 5.26 -5.23
CA PHE A 81 -16.73 6.58 -4.65
C PHE A 81 -17.98 7.46 -4.61
N GLN A 82 -18.82 7.40 -5.66
CA GLN A 82 -20.00 8.26 -5.79
C GLN A 82 -21.04 7.90 -4.72
N SER A 83 -21.36 6.62 -4.59
CA SER A 83 -22.28 6.14 -3.55
C SER A 83 -21.79 6.48 -2.15
N LYS A 84 -20.47 6.39 -1.90
CA LYS A 84 -19.90 6.78 -0.61
C LYS A 84 -20.06 8.28 -0.34
N LEU A 85 -19.78 9.13 -1.33
CA LEU A 85 -19.94 10.57 -1.20
C LEU A 85 -21.39 10.95 -0.87
N GLU A 86 -22.34 10.39 -1.61
CA GLU A 86 -23.77 10.63 -1.39
C GLU A 86 -24.20 10.25 0.02
N SER A 87 -23.72 9.12 0.55
CA SER A 87 -24.04 8.70 1.92
C SER A 87 -23.57 9.70 2.98
N LEU A 88 -22.43 10.37 2.78
CA LEU A 88 -21.88 11.35 3.71
C LEU A 88 -22.60 12.70 3.68
N TYR A 89 -23.25 13.04 2.57
CA TYR A 89 -24.06 14.27 2.45
C TYR A 89 -25.50 14.12 2.97
N GLN A 90 -25.90 12.91 3.35
CA GLN A 90 -27.22 12.60 3.93
C GLN A 90 -27.16 12.44 5.46
N GLU A 91 -25.97 12.53 6.07
CA GLU A 91 -25.74 12.62 7.52
C GLU A 91 -25.59 14.07 7.98
#